data_AF-A0A6A7RTQ9-F1
#
_entry.id   AF-A0A6A7RTQ9-F1
#
_cell.length_a   1.000
_cell.length_b   1.000
_cell.length_c   1.000
_cell.angle_alpha   90.00
_cell.angle_beta   90.00
_cell.angle_gamma   90.00
#
_symmetry.space_group_name_H-M   'P 1'
#
loop_
_entity.id
_entity.type
_entity.pdbx_description
1 polymer ?
#
loop_
_entity_poly.entity_id
_entity_poly.type
_entity_poly.pdbx_seq_one_letter_code
_entity_poly.pdbx_strand_id
1 'polypeptide(L)'
;LGESDLTVFGAPGLLATLNGRFPALLNGAPFLMPGDDVAIRLRLEQWFEASRLHPRIVGEFDDSALLKSFGQAGAGLFAAPTAIAAYVSDQYRVQAIGRIDSIAEQLFAITTERRLSHPATVAVIQEARDKVFGAIKRAPRRSAKTGQAAAETAVKPARSRARSRSSGDAS
;
A
#
# COMPACT_ATOMS: atom_id res chain seq x y z
N LEU A 1 9.00 -3.59 -9.78
CA LEU A 1 8.98 -2.13 -9.58
C LEU A 1 7.95 -1.89 -8.48
N GLY A 2 8.27 -1.11 -7.46
CA GLY A 2 7.38 -0.91 -6.31
C GLY A 2 6.28 0.08 -6.66
N GLU A 3 5.08 -0.43 -6.85
CA GLU A 3 3.87 0.38 -6.86
C GLU A 3 3.62 0.85 -5.42
N SER A 4 3.58 2.16 -5.22
CA SER A 4 3.33 2.77 -3.92
C SER A 4 2.29 3.85 -4.12
N ASP A 5 1.08 3.58 -3.65
CA ASP A 5 -0.01 4.54 -3.64
C ASP A 5 0.34 5.74 -2.78
N LEU A 6 -0.29 6.86 -3.09
CA LEU A 6 -0.15 8.09 -2.32
C LEU A 6 -1.46 8.36 -1.57
N THR A 7 -1.35 8.99 -0.41
CA THR A 7 -2.49 9.50 0.33
C THR A 7 -2.36 11.01 0.42
N VAL A 8 -3.47 11.71 0.24
CA VAL A 8 -3.53 13.17 0.44
C VAL A 8 -3.99 13.46 1.86
N PHE A 9 -3.36 14.43 2.49
CA PHE A 9 -3.57 14.85 3.87
C PHE A 9 -3.89 16.34 3.95
N GLY A 10 -4.58 16.72 5.02
CA GLY A 10 -4.80 18.12 5.38
C GLY A 10 -5.02 18.30 6.88
N ALA A 11 -4.70 19.49 7.39
CA ALA A 11 -5.01 19.86 8.76
C ALA A 11 -6.54 19.97 8.96
N PRO A 12 -7.09 19.55 10.11
CA PRO A 12 -8.53 19.60 10.37
C PRO A 12 -9.16 20.99 10.12
N GLY A 13 -8.45 22.06 10.51
CA GLY A 13 -8.91 23.43 10.30
C GLY A 13 -9.03 23.82 8.83
N LEU A 14 -8.08 23.40 7.98
CA LEU A 14 -8.15 23.61 6.54
C LEU A 14 -9.29 22.78 5.93
N LEU A 15 -9.41 21.51 6.31
CA LEU A 15 -10.43 20.61 5.76
C LEU A 15 -11.85 21.10 6.03
N ALA A 16 -12.10 21.76 7.16
CA ALA A 16 -13.40 22.36 7.46
C ALA A 16 -13.79 23.50 6.50
N THR A 17 -12.84 24.10 5.79
CA THR A 17 -13.09 25.16 4.80
C THR A 17 -13.32 24.63 3.39
N LEU A 18 -12.95 23.37 3.13
CA LEU A 18 -13.05 22.75 1.83
C LEU A 18 -14.42 22.09 1.67
N ASN A 19 -14.99 22.20 0.48
CA ASN A 19 -16.30 21.64 0.15
C ASN A 19 -16.16 20.52 -0.88
N GLY A 20 -17.07 19.54 -0.80
CA GLY A 20 -17.14 18.42 -1.72
C GLY A 20 -16.45 17.16 -1.19
N ARG A 21 -16.27 16.19 -2.09
CA ARG A 21 -15.70 14.86 -1.78
C ARG A 21 -14.44 14.64 -2.56
N PHE A 22 -13.58 13.75 -2.07
CA PHE A 22 -12.36 13.39 -2.79
C PHE A 22 -12.75 12.65 -4.08
N PRO A 23 -12.13 12.96 -5.24
CA PRO A 23 -11.00 13.89 -5.44
C PRO A 23 -11.39 15.34 -5.78
N ALA A 24 -12.68 15.63 -6.02
CA ALA A 24 -13.15 16.94 -6.48
C ALA A 24 -12.82 18.11 -5.54
N LEU A 25 -12.74 17.87 -4.22
CA LEU A 25 -12.39 18.90 -3.24
C LEU A 25 -10.97 19.49 -3.42
N LEU A 26 -10.12 18.85 -4.22
CA LEU A 26 -8.78 19.34 -4.52
C LEU A 26 -8.80 20.51 -5.51
N ASN A 27 -9.88 20.66 -6.27
CA ASN A 27 -9.97 21.71 -7.28
C ASN A 27 -10.04 23.08 -6.60
N GLY A 28 -9.05 23.94 -6.88
CA GLY A 28 -8.90 25.25 -6.22
C GLY A 28 -8.41 25.19 -4.77
N ALA A 29 -8.21 24.01 -4.19
CA ALA A 29 -7.67 23.87 -2.84
C ALA A 29 -6.17 24.24 -2.82
N PRO A 30 -5.67 24.86 -1.74
CA PRO A 30 -4.24 25.09 -1.58
C PRO A 30 -3.50 23.75 -1.47
N PHE A 31 -2.44 23.58 -2.24
CA PHE A 31 -1.65 22.35 -2.27
C PHE A 31 -0.15 22.66 -2.16
N LEU A 32 0.57 21.86 -1.37
CA LEU A 32 2.00 21.93 -1.14
C LEU A 32 2.66 20.80 -1.95
N MET A 33 3.54 21.15 -2.88
CA MET A 33 4.20 20.17 -3.75
C MET A 33 5.55 19.74 -3.19
N PRO A 34 5.90 18.43 -3.27
CA PRO A 34 7.25 17.97 -3.02
C PRO A 34 8.18 18.38 -4.18
N GLY A 35 9.31 18.99 -3.86
CA GLY A 35 10.31 19.48 -4.82
C GLY A 35 11.32 18.42 -5.25
N ASP A 36 11.97 17.76 -4.29
CA ASP A 36 13.09 16.83 -4.57
C ASP A 36 12.67 15.42 -5.00
N ASP A 37 11.45 14.99 -4.69
CA ASP A 37 10.94 13.69 -5.13
C ASP A 37 10.26 13.79 -6.50
N VAL A 38 11.09 13.82 -7.55
CA VAL A 38 10.64 13.89 -8.95
C VAL A 38 9.63 12.78 -9.29
N ALA A 39 9.74 11.60 -8.66
CA ALA A 39 8.83 10.50 -8.92
C ALA A 39 7.43 10.75 -8.32
N ILE A 40 7.35 11.25 -7.08
CA ILE A 40 6.07 11.62 -6.46
C ILE A 40 5.47 12.83 -7.17
N ARG A 41 6.28 13.86 -7.45
CA ARG A 41 5.83 15.07 -8.16
C ARG A 41 5.19 14.74 -9.49
N LEU A 42 5.90 14.01 -10.34
CA LEU A 42 5.41 13.65 -11.68
C LEU A 42 4.12 12.82 -11.61
N ARG A 43 4.00 11.91 -10.62
CA ARG A 43 2.77 11.12 -10.41
C ARG A 43 1.59 11.98 -9.99
N LEU A 44 1.81 12.95 -9.09
CA LEU A 44 0.77 13.89 -8.67
C LEU A 44 0.30 14.74 -9.84
N GLU A 45 1.23 15.30 -10.61
CA GLU A 45 0.93 16.10 -11.80
C GLU A 45 0.14 15.29 -12.83
N GLN A 46 0.58 14.07 -13.16
CA GLN A 46 -0.15 13.17 -14.07
C GLN A 46 -1.56 12.84 -13.55
N TRP A 47 -1.70 12.61 -12.25
CA TRP A 47 -3.00 12.28 -11.66
C TRP A 47 -3.94 13.49 -11.64
N PHE A 48 -3.43 14.69 -11.38
CA PHE A 48 -4.20 15.94 -11.48
C PHE A 48 -4.73 16.14 -12.90
N GLU A 49 -3.86 16.00 -13.91
CA GLU A 49 -4.22 16.12 -15.31
C GLU A 49 -5.27 15.07 -15.74
N ALA A 50 -5.01 13.79 -15.44
CA ALA A 50 -5.92 12.70 -15.78
C ALA A 50 -7.30 12.85 -15.12
N SER A 51 -7.33 13.41 -13.91
CA SER A 51 -8.56 13.65 -13.15
C SER A 51 -9.18 15.03 -13.42
N ARG A 52 -8.57 15.85 -14.29
CA ARG A 52 -8.96 17.26 -14.56
C ARG A 52 -9.09 18.11 -13.28
N LEU A 53 -8.17 17.92 -12.34
CA LEU A 53 -8.12 18.66 -11.08
C LEU A 53 -7.09 19.78 -11.18
N HIS A 54 -7.46 20.97 -10.71
CA HIS A 54 -6.58 22.14 -10.73
C HIS A 54 -6.39 22.67 -9.30
N PRO A 55 -5.60 21.96 -8.47
CA PRO A 55 -5.21 22.49 -7.16
C PRO A 55 -4.38 23.76 -7.31
N ARG A 56 -4.51 24.68 -6.35
CA ARG A 56 -3.70 25.90 -6.31
C ARG A 56 -2.40 25.60 -5.59
N ILE A 57 -1.30 25.50 -6.34
CA ILE A 57 0.03 25.28 -5.74
C ILE A 57 0.45 26.55 -4.99
N VAL A 58 0.57 26.45 -3.67
CA VAL A 58 0.91 27.59 -2.80
C VAL A 58 2.34 27.54 -2.26
N GLY A 59 3.06 26.44 -2.51
CA GLY A 59 4.46 26.28 -2.17
C GLY A 59 5.04 24.97 -2.69
N GLU A 60 6.34 24.98 -2.97
CA GLU A 60 7.15 23.81 -3.30
C GLU A 60 8.21 23.62 -2.21
N PHE A 61 8.47 22.38 -1.82
CA PHE A 61 9.36 22.07 -0.69
C PHE A 61 10.25 20.87 -0.99
N ASP A 62 11.55 21.07 -0.89
CA ASP A 62 12.56 20.03 -1.08
C ASP A 62 12.63 19.09 0.14
N ASP A 63 12.43 19.63 1.36
CA ASP A 63 12.38 18.85 2.58
C ASP A 63 10.96 18.36 2.93
N SER A 64 10.80 17.04 3.05
CA SER A 64 9.50 16.42 3.33
C SER A 64 8.96 16.68 4.75
N ALA A 65 9.83 16.93 5.74
CA ALA A 65 9.41 17.26 7.10
C ALA A 65 8.92 18.71 7.20
N LEU A 66 9.57 19.62 6.47
CA LEU A 66 9.15 21.01 6.34
C LEU A 66 7.79 21.10 5.65
N LEU A 67 7.63 20.41 4.51
CA LEU A 67 6.35 20.29 3.81
C LEU A 67 5.22 19.84 4.74
N LYS A 68 5.44 18.77 5.52
CA LYS A 68 4.46 18.25 6.47
C LYS A 68 4.18 19.22 7.61
N SER A 69 5.17 19.97 8.07
CA SER A 69 5.00 20.99 9.13
C SER A 69 4.11 22.15 8.65
N PHE A 70 4.28 22.61 7.41
CA PHE A 70 3.37 23.58 6.80
C PHE A 70 1.97 22.99 6.57
N GLY A 71 1.91 21.72 6.15
CA GLY A 71 0.65 20.99 6.03
C GLY A 71 -0.11 20.89 7.36
N GLN A 72 0.59 20.59 8.45
CA GLN A 72 0.06 20.58 9.83
C GLN A 72 -0.47 21.96 10.25
N ALA A 73 0.24 23.03 9.89
CA ALA A 73 -0.21 24.40 10.15
C ALA A 73 -1.43 24.81 9.32
N GLY A 74 -1.87 23.99 8.35
CA GLY A 74 -3.02 24.26 7.50
C GLY A 74 -2.71 25.16 6.30
N ALA A 75 -1.44 25.32 5.93
CA ALA A 75 -1.04 26.12 4.77
C ALA A 75 -1.50 25.51 3.43
N GLY A 76 -1.68 24.19 3.39
CA GLY A 76 -2.19 23.49 2.22
C GLY A 76 -2.32 21.98 2.43
N LEU A 77 -2.97 21.34 1.47
CA LEU A 77 -3.00 19.89 1.34
C LEU A 77 -1.66 19.37 0.84
N PHE A 78 -1.31 18.14 1.17
CA PHE A 78 -0.07 17.52 0.69
C PHE A 78 -0.23 16.02 0.54
N ALA A 79 0.67 15.39 -0.21
CA ALA A 79 0.67 13.94 -0.39
C ALA A 79 1.87 13.26 0.28
N ALA A 80 1.67 12.02 0.73
CA ALA A 80 2.74 11.14 1.20
C ALA A 80 2.41 9.68 0.85
N PRO A 81 3.40 8.76 0.82
CA PRO A 81 3.15 7.35 0.56
C PRO A 81 2.12 6.75 1.51
N THR A 82 1.15 6.00 0.99
CA THR A 82 0.09 5.40 1.81
C THR A 82 0.65 4.45 2.87
N ALA A 83 1.79 3.81 2.60
CA ALA A 83 2.48 2.93 3.55
C ALA A 83 2.82 3.62 4.89
N ILE A 84 2.99 4.94 4.90
CA ILE A 84 3.30 5.72 6.10
C ILE A 84 2.13 6.61 6.56
N ALA A 85 0.93 6.42 6.00
CA ALA A 85 -0.20 7.32 6.25
C ALA A 85 -0.59 7.41 7.74
N ALA A 86 -0.63 6.27 8.44
CA ALA A 86 -0.95 6.24 9.87
C ALA A 86 0.08 7.04 10.71
N TYR A 87 1.36 6.91 10.38
CA TYR A 87 2.43 7.67 11.02
C TYR A 87 2.29 9.16 10.74
N VAL A 88 2.07 9.55 9.48
CA VAL A 88 1.91 10.96 9.09
C VAL A 88 0.71 11.58 9.80
N SER A 89 -0.43 10.89 9.84
CA SER A 89 -1.63 11.37 10.52
C SER A 89 -1.43 11.57 12.02
N ASP A 90 -0.78 10.63 12.71
CA ASP A 90 -0.56 10.74 14.14
C ASP A 90 0.45 11.85 14.48
N GLN A 91 1.61 11.84 13.83
CA GLN A 91 2.73 12.74 14.14
C GLN A 91 2.42 14.20 13.80
N TYR A 92 1.81 14.44 12.64
CA TYR A 92 1.53 15.80 12.15
C TYR A 92 0.09 16.24 12.43
N ARG A 93 -0.69 15.44 13.18
CA ARG A 93 -2.09 15.73 13.54
C ARG A 93 -2.97 16.11 12.34
N VAL A 94 -2.72 15.46 11.20
CA VAL A 94 -3.42 15.68 9.92
C VAL A 94 -4.35 14.51 9.60
N GLN A 95 -5.39 14.78 8.82
CA GLN A 95 -6.33 13.74 8.41
C GLN A 95 -6.05 13.32 6.97
N ALA A 96 -6.08 12.01 6.73
CA ALA A 96 -6.09 11.45 5.39
C ALA A 96 -7.46 11.70 4.74
N ILE A 97 -7.49 12.36 3.58
CA ILE A 97 -8.73 12.73 2.88
C ILE A 97 -9.04 11.87 1.67
N GLY A 98 -8.03 11.18 1.14
CA GLY A 98 -8.21 10.33 -0.03
C GLY A 98 -6.91 9.66 -0.46
N ARG A 99 -7.06 8.56 -1.19
CA ARG A 99 -5.97 7.81 -1.78
C ARG A 99 -5.89 8.10 -3.27
N ILE A 100 -4.68 8.30 -3.74
CA ILE A 100 -4.33 8.35 -5.15
C ILE A 100 -3.75 6.98 -5.45
N ASP A 101 -4.56 6.15 -6.11
CA ASP A 101 -4.13 4.82 -6.55
C ASP A 101 -3.12 4.97 -7.68
N SER A 102 -2.09 4.13 -7.65
CA SER A 102 -1.04 4.15 -8.66
C SER A 102 -1.59 3.62 -10.00
N ILE A 103 -1.99 4.50 -10.92
CA ILE A 103 -2.31 4.09 -12.31
C ILE A 103 -0.98 3.91 -13.06
N ALA A 104 -0.30 2.79 -12.82
CA ALA A 104 0.98 2.50 -13.46
C ALA A 104 0.86 1.94 -14.90
N GLU A 105 -0.34 1.63 -15.41
CA GLU A 105 -0.46 0.82 -16.64
C GLU A 105 -1.16 1.44 -17.85
N GLN A 106 -1.92 2.54 -17.74
CA GLN A 106 -2.73 3.03 -18.89
C GLN A 106 -2.29 4.33 -19.57
N LEU A 107 -1.20 4.96 -19.13
CA LEU A 107 -0.75 6.25 -19.67
C LEU A 107 0.57 6.21 -20.46
N PHE A 108 1.09 5.01 -20.77
CA PHE A 108 2.20 4.85 -21.73
C PHE A 108 1.78 4.28 -23.09
N ALA A 109 0.48 4.06 -23.33
CA ALA A 109 -0.04 3.49 -24.57
C ALA A 109 -0.71 4.49 -25.53
N ILE A 110 -0.74 5.79 -25.21
CA ILE A 110 -1.27 6.82 -26.13
C ILE A 110 -0.23 7.92 -26.35
N THR A 111 0.67 7.64 -27.30
CA THR A 111 1.29 8.55 -28.29
C THR A 111 1.83 9.89 -27.76
N THR A 112 3.16 10.02 -27.62
CA THR A 112 3.98 10.54 -28.72
C THR A 112 5.31 9.80 -28.84
N GLU A 113 5.57 9.27 -30.03
CA GLU A 113 6.93 9.04 -30.50
C GLU A 113 7.75 10.32 -30.28
N ARG A 114 8.68 10.33 -29.32
CA ARG A 114 9.95 11.05 -29.43
C ARG A 114 10.92 10.64 -28.32
N ARG A 115 11.86 9.80 -28.76
CA ARG A 115 13.20 9.57 -28.19
C ARG A 115 13.25 8.78 -26.88
N LEU A 116 13.16 7.46 -27.02
CA LEU A 116 14.07 6.57 -26.30
C LEU A 116 15.51 6.94 -26.70
N SER A 117 16.26 7.51 -25.77
CA SER A 117 17.72 7.54 -25.82
C SER A 117 18.25 6.83 -24.57
N HIS A 118 18.40 5.51 -24.66
CA HIS A 118 19.69 4.79 -24.59
C HIS A 118 19.52 3.38 -23.97
N PRO A 119 19.77 2.30 -24.74
CA PRO A 119 19.66 0.91 -24.28
C PRO A 119 20.88 0.47 -23.45
N ALA A 120 21.18 1.21 -22.37
CA ALA A 120 22.28 0.87 -21.44
C ALA A 120 21.91 1.01 -19.95
N THR A 121 20.82 1.72 -19.60
CA THR A 121 20.47 1.95 -18.18
C THR A 121 19.59 0.84 -17.58
N VAL A 122 19.07 -0.09 -18.39
CA VAL A 122 18.20 -1.18 -17.91
C VAL A 122 18.97 -2.22 -17.07
N ALA A 123 20.30 -2.33 -17.20
CA ALA A 123 21.06 -3.41 -16.58
C ALA A 123 21.42 -3.20 -15.09
N VAL A 124 21.36 -1.99 -14.54
CA VAL A 124 21.86 -1.71 -13.17
C VAL A 124 20.79 -1.81 -12.09
N ILE A 125 19.50 -1.84 -12.44
CA ILE A 125 18.39 -1.81 -11.47
C ILE A 125 17.91 -3.22 -11.05
N GLN A 126 18.54 -4.30 -11.55
CA GLN A 126 18.19 -5.66 -11.13
C GLN A 126 18.89 -6.11 -9.83
N GLU A 127 20.02 -5.52 -9.42
CA GLU A 127 20.88 -6.13 -8.38
C GLU A 127 20.66 -5.57 -6.96
N ALA A 128 19.86 -4.52 -6.80
CA ALA A 128 19.56 -3.93 -5.49
C ALA A 128 18.28 -4.47 -4.81
N ARG A 129 17.47 -5.28 -5.51
CA ARG A 129 16.15 -5.72 -5.01
C ARG A 129 16.18 -6.89 -4.02
N ASP A 130 17.25 -7.68 -4.00
CA ASP A 130 17.27 -8.92 -3.21
C ASP A 130 17.70 -8.74 -1.74
N LYS A 131 18.22 -7.58 -1.34
CA LYS A 131 18.63 -7.32 0.06
C LYS A 131 17.56 -6.67 0.94
N VAL A 132 16.54 -6.04 0.36
CA VAL A 132 15.54 -5.27 1.13
C VAL A 132 14.25 -6.05 1.39
N PHE A 133 13.88 -7.03 0.54
CA PHE A 133 12.61 -7.77 0.66
C PHE A 133 12.70 -9.15 1.33
N GLY A 134 13.87 -9.57 1.83
CA GLY A 134 14.07 -10.91 2.42
C GLY A 134 13.68 -11.08 3.90
N ALA A 135 13.38 -10.00 4.64
CA ALA A 135 13.36 -10.05 6.11
C ALA A 135 11.97 -10.13 6.79
N ILE A 136 10.88 -10.32 6.04
CA ILE A 136 9.55 -10.51 6.65
C ILE A 136 9.00 -11.90 6.29
N LYS A 137 9.62 -12.96 6.85
CA LYS A 137 8.97 -14.26 7.01
C LYS A 137 8.21 -14.28 8.34
N ARG A 138 6.89 -14.05 8.31
CA ARG A 138 5.99 -14.36 9.43
C ARG A 138 5.69 -15.87 9.46
N ALA A 139 5.82 -16.46 10.64
CA ALA A 139 5.57 -17.89 10.92
C ALA A 139 4.09 -18.29 10.73
N PRO A 140 3.80 -19.53 10.29
CA PRO A 140 2.42 -19.99 10.12
C PRO A 140 1.80 -20.41 11.47
N ARG A 141 0.63 -19.83 11.77
CA ARG A 141 -0.26 -20.28 12.85
C ARG A 141 -0.88 -21.62 12.44
N ARG A 142 -0.66 -22.69 13.22
CA ARG A 142 -1.34 -23.99 13.06
C ARG A 142 -2.79 -23.84 13.50
N SER A 143 -3.71 -23.91 12.54
CA SER A 143 -5.15 -24.13 12.76
C SER A 143 -5.50 -25.59 12.52
N ALA A 144 -6.53 -26.03 13.22
CA ALA A 144 -6.86 -27.40 13.56
C ALA A 144 -7.36 -28.30 12.40
N LYS A 145 -7.22 -29.60 12.69
CA LYS A 145 -7.75 -30.79 12.00
C LYS A 145 -9.19 -30.67 11.53
N THR A 146 -9.46 -31.23 10.34
CA THR A 146 -10.63 -32.03 9.87
C THR A 146 -10.31 -32.33 8.39
N GLY A 147 -10.29 -33.52 7.80
CA GLY A 147 -10.71 -34.87 8.11
C GLY A 147 -10.99 -35.52 6.74
N GLN A 148 -10.14 -36.45 6.27
CA GLN A 148 -10.33 -37.27 5.06
C GLN A 148 -9.25 -38.37 5.12
N ALA A 149 -9.53 -39.63 5.47
CA ALA A 149 -10.30 -40.66 4.76
C ALA A 149 -9.62 -41.12 3.46
N ALA A 150 -8.75 -42.12 3.57
CA ALA A 150 -8.51 -43.18 2.57
C ALA A 150 -7.68 -44.30 3.23
N ALA A 151 -8.31 -45.46 3.43
CA ALA A 151 -7.66 -46.68 3.91
C ALA A 151 -8.09 -47.84 3.00
N GLU A 152 -7.20 -48.24 2.10
CA GLU A 152 -7.07 -49.56 1.50
C GLU A 152 -5.59 -49.92 1.71
N THR A 153 -5.17 -51.08 2.21
CA THR A 153 -5.45 -52.39 1.63
C THR A 153 -5.15 -53.47 2.67
N ALA A 154 -5.93 -54.53 2.62
CA ALA A 154 -5.92 -55.67 3.54
C ALA A 154 -4.71 -56.61 3.38
N VAL A 155 -4.24 -57.16 4.51
CA VAL A 155 -3.68 -58.52 4.60
C VAL A 155 -4.18 -59.17 5.90
N LYS A 156 -4.77 -60.36 5.76
CA LYS A 156 -5.23 -61.33 6.78
C LYS A 156 -4.48 -62.65 6.50
N PRO A 157 -4.59 -63.72 7.32
CA PRO A 157 -4.70 -63.83 8.79
C PRO A 157 -3.83 -64.98 9.36
N ALA A 158 -3.68 -65.11 10.69
CA ALA A 158 -3.45 -66.41 11.34
C ALA A 158 -3.88 -66.41 12.83
N ARG A 159 -4.39 -67.57 13.25
CA ARG A 159 -5.08 -67.98 14.49
C ARG A 159 -4.26 -67.69 15.77
N SER A 160 -4.81 -67.57 16.99
CA SER A 160 -5.64 -68.55 17.71
C SER A 160 -6.16 -68.03 19.08
N ARG A 161 -7.01 -68.85 19.70
CA ARG A 161 -7.91 -68.69 20.88
C ARG A 161 -7.26 -68.33 22.24
N ALA A 162 -8.03 -67.65 23.10
CA ALA A 162 -8.45 -68.05 24.48
C ALA A 162 -9.06 -66.83 25.23
N ARG A 163 -10.37 -66.77 25.53
CA ARG A 163 -11.08 -67.16 26.78
C ARG A 163 -10.51 -66.58 28.10
N SER A 164 -11.26 -65.64 28.72
CA SER A 164 -11.64 -65.55 30.16
C SER A 164 -12.19 -64.13 30.46
N ARG A 165 -13.49 -63.89 30.60
CA ARG A 165 -14.36 -63.96 31.81
C ARG A 165 -13.99 -63.02 32.98
N SER A 166 -15.07 -62.49 33.60
CA SER A 166 -15.22 -61.79 34.90
C SER A 166 -15.10 -60.25 34.83
N SER A 167 -16.22 -59.49 34.94
CA SER A 167 -17.01 -59.07 36.15
C SER A 167 -16.49 -57.72 36.67
N GLY A 168 -17.23 -56.70 37.10
CA GLY A 168 -18.64 -56.33 37.28
C GLY A 168 -18.65 -54.78 37.37
N ASP A 169 -19.71 -54.09 36.96
CA ASP A 169 -20.85 -53.61 37.78
C ASP A 169 -20.58 -52.38 38.69
N ALA A 170 -21.58 -51.49 38.69
CA ALA A 170 -21.85 -50.33 39.56
C ALA A 170 -20.89 -49.12 39.51
N SER A 171 -21.31 -47.86 39.61
CA SER A 171 -22.58 -47.11 39.54
C SER A 171 -22.18 -45.63 39.59
#